data_AF-A0A8D6XRP0-F1
#
_entry.id   AF-A0A8D6XRP0-F1
#
_cell.length_a   1.000
_cell.length_b   1.000
_cell.length_c   1.000
_cell.angle_alpha   90.00
_cell.angle_beta   90.00
_cell.angle_gamma   90.00
#
_symmetry.space_group_name_H-M   'P 1'
#
loop_
_entity.id
_entity.type
_entity.pdbx_description
1 polymer ?
#
loop_
_entity_poly.entity_id
_entity_poly.type
_entity_poly.pdbx_seq_one_letter_code
_entity_poly.pdbx_strand_id
1 'polypeptide(L)'
;MNKLGSEFLKEFDNYERPIAFGMTKRLLVMMVGIGIVVSITITISLMGLSEIFMYLVALLIAPPFVIYGLGFDEAVKDKVMFNLKVQKRAYITEFEEGEEFTTDDFKSWKKIKETDES
;
A
#
# COMPACT_ATOMS: atom_id res chain seq x y z
N MET A 1 9.79 -13.86 18.63
CA MET A 1 10.01 -12.43 18.93
C MET A 1 8.72 -11.70 18.60
N ASN A 2 8.10 -11.04 19.58
CA ASN A 2 6.86 -10.29 19.37
C ASN A 2 7.17 -8.91 18.76
N LYS A 3 6.43 -8.51 17.71
CA LYS A 3 6.56 -7.18 17.10
C LYS A 3 6.08 -6.12 18.10
N LEU A 4 6.94 -5.17 18.44
CA LEU A 4 6.66 -4.03 19.32
C LEU A 4 5.96 -2.86 18.58
N GLY A 5 5.09 -3.15 17.61
CA GLY A 5 4.45 -2.13 16.78
C GLY A 5 3.20 -2.62 16.07
N SER A 6 2.43 -1.69 15.50
CA SER A 6 1.22 -2.02 14.74
C SER A 6 1.57 -2.88 13.53
N GLU A 7 0.87 -4.01 13.37
CA GLU A 7 1.02 -4.90 12.21
C GLU A 7 0.63 -4.26 10.87
N PHE A 8 -0.03 -3.10 10.90
CA PHE A 8 -0.41 -2.33 9.71
C PHE A 8 0.64 -1.32 9.27
N LEU A 9 1.61 -1.00 10.12
CA LEU A 9 2.73 -0.16 9.75
C LEU A 9 3.75 -1.03 9.02
N LYS A 10 3.83 -0.89 7.69
CA LYS A 10 4.89 -1.52 6.91
C LYS A 10 6.23 -1.03 7.43
N GLU A 11 7.07 -1.96 7.87
CA GLU A 11 8.48 -1.66 8.13
C GLU A 11 9.07 -1.01 6.89
N PHE A 12 9.92 0.00 7.07
CA PHE A 12 10.49 0.78 5.95
C PHE A 12 11.18 -0.08 4.88
N ASP A 13 11.62 -1.30 5.24
CA ASP A 13 12.25 -2.25 4.32
C ASP A 13 11.25 -3.01 3.41
N ASN A 14 9.96 -3.02 3.75
CA ASN A 14 8.91 -3.69 2.97
C ASN A 14 8.36 -2.83 1.82
N TYR A 15 8.84 -1.60 1.64
CA TYR A 15 8.48 -0.80 0.47
C TYR A 15 9.23 -1.33 -0.76
N GLU A 16 8.51 -1.49 -1.88
CA GLU A 16 9.14 -1.91 -3.12
C GLU A 16 10.20 -0.89 -3.55
N ARG A 17 11.45 -1.35 -3.52
CA ARG A 17 12.58 -0.51 -3.89
C ARG A 17 12.53 -0.21 -5.40
N PRO A 18 12.83 1.03 -5.82
CA PRO A 18 12.95 1.35 -7.23
C PRO A 18 14.13 0.58 -7.84
N ILE A 19 13.93 -0.04 -9.00
CA ILE A 19 14.94 -0.87 -9.68
C ILE A 19 15.63 -0.08 -10.79
N ALA A 20 14.85 0.58 -11.64
CA ALA A 20 15.36 1.31 -12.81
C ALA A 20 14.56 2.59 -13.02
N PHE A 21 15.25 3.71 -13.30
CA PHE A 21 14.63 5.02 -13.57
C PHE A 21 13.64 5.50 -12.49
N GLY A 22 13.83 5.07 -11.23
CA GLY A 22 12.89 5.39 -10.15
C GLY A 22 11.59 4.56 -10.16
N MET A 23 11.44 3.58 -11.06
CA MET A 23 10.27 2.71 -11.15
C MET A 23 10.47 1.42 -10.34
N THR A 24 9.38 0.94 -9.73
CA THR A 24 9.34 -0.37 -9.06
C THR A 24 9.30 -1.51 -10.08
N LYS A 25 9.60 -2.74 -9.64
CA LYS A 25 9.51 -3.94 -10.48
C LYS A 25 8.13 -4.11 -11.11
N ARG A 26 7.06 -3.84 -10.34
CA ARG A 26 5.67 -3.97 -10.79
C ARG A 26 5.38 -3.03 -11.95
N LEU A 27 5.83 -1.78 -11.87
CA LEU A 27 5.70 -0.82 -12.96
C LEU A 27 6.46 -1.24 -14.23
N LEU A 28 7.67 -1.81 -14.08
CA LEU A 28 8.40 -2.35 -15.23
C LEU A 28 7.63 -3.49 -15.91
N VAL A 29 7.07 -4.42 -15.14
CA VAL A 29 6.24 -5.52 -15.67
C VAL A 29 4.99 -4.98 -16.36
N MET A 30 4.36 -3.95 -15.80
CA MET A 30 3.21 -3.28 -16.42
C MET A 30 3.57 -2.63 -17.75
N MET A 31 4.71 -1.93 -17.85
CA MET A 31 5.17 -1.32 -19.09
C MET A 31 5.42 -2.36 -20.18
N VAL A 32 5.99 -3.53 -19.83
CA VAL A 32 6.15 -4.64 -20.77
C VAL A 32 4.79 -5.11 -21.28
N GLY A 33 3.81 -5.30 -20.39
CA GLY A 33 2.44 -5.68 -20.75
C GLY A 33 1.77 -4.68 -21.70
N ILE A 34 1.87 -3.39 -21.39
CA ILE A 34 1.35 -2.31 -22.25
C ILE A 34 2.07 -2.31 -23.61
N GLY A 35 3.39 -2.47 -23.62
CA GLY A 35 4.18 -2.55 -24.84
C GLY A 35 3.73 -3.70 -25.75
N ILE A 36 3.40 -4.86 -25.18
CA ILE A 36 2.85 -6.00 -25.93
C ILE A 36 1.48 -5.63 -26.54
N VAL A 37 0.57 -5.05 -25.76
CA VAL A 37 -0.77 -4.65 -26.25
C VAL A 37 -0.66 -3.65 -27.39
N VAL A 38 0.21 -2.65 -27.28
CA VAL A 38 0.43 -1.64 -28.32
C VAL A 38 1.00 -2.29 -29.58
N SER A 39 2.00 -3.16 -29.44
CA SER A 39 2.64 -3.85 -30.57
C SER A 39 1.64 -4.73 -31.34
N ILE A 40 0.80 -5.48 -30.63
CA ILE A 40 -0.23 -6.32 -31.24
C ILE A 40 -1.29 -5.45 -31.91
N THR A 41 -1.74 -4.37 -31.25
CA THR A 41 -2.74 -3.45 -31.83
C THR A 41 -2.24 -2.82 -33.14
N ILE A 42 -0.98 -2.38 -33.19
CA ILE A 42 -0.35 -1.87 -34.43
C ILE A 42 -0.35 -2.95 -35.51
N THR A 43 0.02 -4.18 -35.15
CA THR A 43 0.04 -5.31 -36.10
C THR A 43 -1.36 -5.60 -36.67
N ILE A 44 -2.39 -5.63 -35.82
CA ILE A 44 -3.79 -5.83 -36.23
C ILE A 44 -4.23 -4.72 -37.19
N SER A 45 -3.87 -3.47 -36.88
CA SER A 45 -4.19 -2.31 -37.73
C SER A 45 -3.51 -2.41 -39.10
N LEU A 46 -2.22 -2.78 -39.15
CA LEU A 46 -1.47 -2.99 -40.40
C LEU A 46 -2.04 -4.12 -41.26
N MET A 47 -2.63 -5.14 -40.64
CA MET A 47 -3.28 -6.26 -41.32
C MET A 47 -4.70 -5.91 -41.81
N GLY A 48 -5.24 -4.72 -41.50
CA GLY A 48 -6.60 -4.32 -41.89
C GLY A 48 -7.70 -5.14 -41.22
N LEU A 49 -7.41 -5.77 -40.08
CA LEU A 49 -8.37 -6.56 -39.30
C LEU A 49 -9.41 -5.65 -38.63
N SER A 50 -10.57 -6.23 -38.29
CA SER A 50 -11.61 -5.52 -37.55
C SER A 50 -11.11 -5.04 -36.18
N GLU A 51 -11.59 -3.86 -35.77
CA GLU A 51 -11.30 -3.27 -34.46
C GLU A 51 -11.70 -4.16 -33.28
N ILE A 52 -12.66 -5.08 -33.47
CA ILE A 52 -13.09 -6.02 -32.43
C ILE A 52 -11.91 -6.82 -31.86
N PHE A 53 -10.91 -7.13 -32.70
CA PHE A 53 -9.70 -7.85 -32.28
C PHE A 53 -8.80 -7.00 -31.39
N MET A 54 -8.74 -5.68 -31.63
CA MET A 54 -7.97 -4.76 -30.78
C MET A 54 -8.57 -4.70 -29.39
N TYR A 55 -9.89 -4.58 -29.28
CA TYR A 55 -10.59 -4.59 -27.99
C TYR A 55 -10.43 -5.91 -27.26
N LEU A 56 -10.49 -7.04 -27.97
CA LEU A 56 -10.26 -8.36 -27.39
C LEU A 56 -8.86 -8.50 -26.81
N VAL A 57 -7.84 -8.08 -27.56
CA VAL A 57 -6.43 -8.09 -27.10
C VAL A 57 -6.27 -7.21 -25.88
N ALA A 58 -6.81 -5.99 -25.91
CA ALA A 58 -6.74 -5.08 -24.78
C ALA A 58 -7.43 -5.67 -23.54
N LEU A 59 -8.63 -6.24 -23.69
CA LEU A 59 -9.39 -6.82 -22.59
C LEU A 59 -8.73 -8.05 -21.99
N LEU A 60 -8.06 -8.88 -22.80
CA LEU A 60 -7.51 -10.15 -22.33
C LEU A 60 -6.11 -9.97 -21.74
N ILE A 61 -5.31 -9.09 -22.35
CA ILE A 61 -3.91 -8.90 -21.98
C ILE A 61 -3.75 -7.77 -20.96
N ALA A 62 -4.39 -6.60 -21.12
CA ALA A 62 -4.09 -5.45 -20.27
C ALA A 62 -4.45 -5.63 -18.78
N PRO A 63 -5.62 -6.20 -18.40
CA PRO A 63 -6.02 -6.28 -16.99
C PRO A 63 -5.02 -6.97 -16.05
N PRO A 64 -4.46 -8.16 -16.34
CA PRO A 64 -3.51 -8.79 -15.42
C PRO A 64 -2.26 -7.94 -15.18
N PHE A 65 -1.74 -7.27 -16.22
CA PHE A 65 -0.57 -6.40 -16.08
C PHE A 65 -0.87 -5.12 -15.30
N VAL A 66 -2.05 -4.53 -15.50
CA VAL A 66 -2.47 -3.31 -14.76
C VAL A 66 -2.74 -3.63 -13.29
N ILE A 67 -3.44 -4.73 -13.00
CA ILE A 67 -3.74 -5.16 -11.63
C ILE A 67 -2.44 -5.43 -10.85
N TYR A 68 -1.51 -6.17 -11.46
CA TYR A 68 -0.20 -6.43 -10.86
C TYR A 68 0.64 -5.16 -10.76
N GLY A 69 0.68 -4.35 -11.82
CA GLY A 69 1.47 -3.13 -11.91
C GLY A 69 1.14 -2.09 -10.86
N LEU A 70 -0.15 -1.91 -10.58
CA LEU A 70 -0.66 -0.94 -9.61
C LEU A 70 -0.67 -1.46 -8.17
N GLY A 71 -0.30 -2.73 -7.95
CA GLY A 71 -0.29 -3.32 -6.61
C GLY A 71 -1.67 -3.40 -5.96
N PHE A 72 -2.72 -3.58 -6.77
CA PHE A 72 -4.10 -3.73 -6.27
C PHE A 72 -4.24 -4.89 -5.29
N ASP A 73 -3.45 -5.94 -5.48
CA ASP A 73 -3.35 -7.09 -4.58
C ASP A 73 -3.00 -6.68 -3.15
N GLU A 74 -2.03 -5.78 -3.00
CA GLU A 74 -1.53 -5.34 -1.71
C GLU A 74 -2.50 -4.37 -1.03
N ALA A 75 -3.07 -3.44 -1.80
CA ALA A 75 -4.09 -2.51 -1.30
C ALA A 75 -5.36 -3.25 -0.82
N VAL A 76 -5.81 -4.27 -1.56
CA VAL A 76 -6.96 -5.08 -1.18
C VAL A 76 -6.64 -5.94 0.04
N LYS A 77 -5.45 -6.56 0.08
CA LYS A 77 -5.02 -7.37 1.22
C LYS A 77 -5.00 -6.55 2.51
N ASP A 78 -4.41 -5.35 2.49
CA ASP A 78 -4.33 -4.48 3.66
C ASP A 78 -5.74 -4.06 4.13
N LYS A 79 -6.63 -3.74 3.21
CA LYS A 79 -8.02 -3.35 3.50
C LYS A 79 -8.86 -4.51 4.07
N VAL A 80 -8.70 -5.71 3.51
CA VAL A 80 -9.37 -6.93 3.99
C VAL A 80 -8.86 -7.30 5.38
N MET A 81 -7.54 -7.33 5.57
CA MET A 81 -6.92 -7.58 6.87
C MET A 81 -7.38 -6.58 7.92
N PHE A 82 -7.44 -5.29 7.59
CA PHE A 82 -7.91 -4.26 8.50
C PHE A 82 -9.37 -4.45 8.91
N ASN A 83 -10.26 -4.74 7.96
CA ASN A 83 -11.68 -4.92 8.24
C ASN A 83 -11.97 -6.21 9.03
N LEU A 84 -11.23 -7.29 8.77
CA LEU A 84 -11.44 -8.58 9.45
C LEU A 84 -10.79 -8.64 10.83
N LYS A 85 -9.69 -7.90 11.04
CA LYS A 85 -8.98 -7.92 12.31
C LYS A 85 -9.66 -7.02 13.33
N VAL A 86 -10.47 -7.61 14.21
CA VAL A 86 -11.02 -6.94 15.39
C VAL A 86 -9.86 -6.58 16.33
N GLN A 87 -9.41 -5.34 16.27
CA GLN A 87 -8.35 -4.84 17.14
C GLN A 87 -8.97 -3.98 18.26
N LYS A 88 -8.78 -4.38 19.52
CA LYS A 88 -9.01 -3.46 20.65
C LYS A 88 -8.00 -2.33 20.52
N ARG A 89 -8.48 -1.12 20.21
CA ARG A 89 -7.64 0.07 20.20
C ARG A 89 -7.58 0.52 21.65
N ALA A 90 -6.48 0.22 22.33
CA ALA A 90 -6.20 0.85 23.62
C ALA A 90 -6.01 2.35 23.34
N TYR A 91 -7.08 3.12 23.54
CA TYR A 91 -6.99 4.57 23.54
C TYR A 91 -6.41 4.99 24.89
N ILE A 92 -5.65 6.09 24.92
CA ILE A 92 -5.10 6.65 26.16
C ILE A 92 -6.20 6.99 27.19
N THR A 93 -7.47 7.01 26.77
CA THR A 93 -8.65 7.21 27.61
C THR A 93 -9.17 5.93 28.28
N GLU A 94 -8.65 4.75 27.95
CA GLU A 94 -9.03 3.46 28.55
C GLU A 94 -8.07 3.01 29.68
N PHE A 95 -7.06 3.82 30.02
CA PHE A 95 -6.30 3.62 31.26
C PHE A 95 -7.23 3.90 32.44
N GLU A 96 -7.65 2.84 33.14
CA GLU A 96 -8.42 2.95 34.38
C GLU A 96 -7.62 3.77 35.40
N GLU A 97 -8.31 4.65 36.14
CA GLU A 97 -7.78 5.33 37.33
C GLU A 97 -7.35 4.26 38.37
N GLY A 98 -6.14 3.72 38.25
CA GLY A 98 -5.67 2.65 39.13
C GLY A 98 -4.39 1.94 38.73
N GLU A 99 -3.87 2.12 37.52
CA GLU A 99 -2.57 1.53 37.15
C GLU A 99 -1.42 2.29 37.81
N GLU A 100 -0.73 1.63 38.75
CA GLU A 100 0.48 2.17 39.40
C GLU A 100 1.61 2.29 38.37
N PHE A 101 1.82 3.52 37.90
CA PHE A 101 2.93 3.89 37.02
C PHE A 101 4.28 3.44 37.60
N THR A 102 5.01 2.59 36.88
CA THR A 102 6.32 2.08 37.32
C THR A 102 7.43 3.06 36.92
N THR A 103 8.61 2.95 37.52
CA THR A 103 9.74 3.89 37.29
C THR A 103 10.26 3.93 35.86
N ASP A 104 9.88 2.96 35.02
CA ASP A 104 10.32 2.82 33.63
C ASP A 104 9.36 3.47 32.62
N ASP A 105 8.25 4.04 33.09
CA ASP A 105 7.29 4.75 32.23
C ASP A 105 7.82 6.13 31.83
N PHE A 106 7.93 6.37 30.53
CA PHE A 106 8.39 7.64 29.95
C PHE A 106 7.46 8.80 30.32
N LYS A 107 7.81 9.56 31.36
CA LYS A 107 7.16 10.84 31.70
C LYS A 107 7.92 12.02 31.09
N SER A 108 7.19 12.95 30.48
CA SER A 108 7.69 14.31 30.22
C SER A 108 7.71 15.08 31.53
N TRP A 109 8.88 15.22 32.16
CA TRP A 109 9.07 15.93 33.43
C TRP A 109 9.15 17.46 33.28
N LYS A 110 8.59 18.04 32.21
CA LYS A 110 8.56 19.50 32.06
C LYS A 110 7.29 20.08 32.69
N LYS A 111 7.42 20.55 33.95
CA LYS A 111 6.47 21.51 34.54
C LYS A 111 6.65 22.87 33.85
N ILE A 112 6.07 23.05 32.67
CA ILE A 112 5.91 24.37 32.08
C ILE A 112 4.42 24.69 32.11
N LYS A 113 4.03 25.70 32.89
CA LYS A 113 2.71 26.34 32.81
C LYS A 113 2.73 27.19 31.53
N GLU A 114 1.92 26.85 30.53
CA GLU A 114 1.76 27.65 29.30
C GLU A 114 0.66 28.72 29.44
N THR A 115 0.46 29.29 30.63
CA THR A 115 -0.49 30.40 30.82
C THR A 115 -0.03 31.28 31.99
N ASP A 116 0.16 32.56 31.70
CA ASP A 116 0.21 33.64 32.70
C ASP A 116 -1.24 34.03 33.02
N GLU A 117 -1.64 33.87 34.27
CA GLU A 117 -2.90 34.42 34.77
C GLU A 117 -2.69 35.91 35.04
N SER A 118 -3.30 36.77 34.20
CA SER A 118 -3.51 38.19 34.48
C SER A 118 -4.97 38.48 34.77
#